data_AF-A0A3D2UN06-F1
#
_entry.id   AF-A0A3D2UN06-F1
#
_cell.length_a   1.000
_cell.length_b   1.000
_cell.length_c   1.000
_cell.angle_alpha   90.00
_cell.angle_beta   90.00
_cell.angle_gamma   90.00
#
_symmetry.space_group_name_H-M   'P 1'
#
loop_
_entity.id
_entity.type
_entity.pdbx_description
1 polymer ?
#
loop_
_entity_poly.entity_id
_entity_poly.type
_entity_poly.pdbx_seq_one_letter_code
_entity_poly.pdbx_strand_id
1 'polypeptide(L)'
;MQWFADLNPIWQAFLATCFTWFVTALGASLVFFFKNVNKRFLDGMLGFAAGVMIAASFWSLLAPSIEMAQQSNVPAWLPAAVGFILGGLFLWAVDKILPHLHVGFPLEKAEGVKTKWQKSILLVLAITLHNIPEGLAVGVAFGALQVDSSATLAGAIALAIGIGLQNFPEGT
;
A
#
# COMPACT_ATOMS: atom_id res chain seq x y z
N MET A 1 -22.70 -10.10 -4.38
CA MET A 1 -21.35 -10.43 -4.88
C MET A 1 -21.30 -10.57 -6.40
N GLN A 2 -22.29 -11.19 -7.05
CA GLN A 2 -22.35 -11.31 -8.52
C GLN A 2 -22.17 -9.97 -9.26
N TRP A 3 -22.92 -8.93 -8.84
CA TRP A 3 -22.77 -7.59 -9.41
C TRP A 3 -21.32 -7.07 -9.45
N PHE A 4 -20.53 -7.28 -8.39
CA PHE A 4 -19.14 -6.82 -8.36
C PHE A 4 -18.24 -7.66 -9.27
N ALA A 5 -18.46 -8.97 -9.30
CA ALA A 5 -17.72 -9.89 -10.16
C ALA A 5 -17.94 -9.60 -11.65
N ASP A 6 -19.11 -9.09 -12.02
CA ASP A 6 -19.48 -8.76 -13.40
C ASP A 6 -18.90 -7.40 -13.87
N LEU A 7 -18.31 -6.60 -12.98
CA LEU A 7 -17.69 -5.32 -13.33
C LEU A 7 -16.38 -5.51 -14.10
N ASN A 8 -16.07 -4.55 -14.97
CA ASN A 8 -14.72 -4.44 -15.54
C ASN A 8 -13.68 -4.29 -14.41
N PRO A 9 -12.53 -4.98 -14.47
CA PRO A 9 -11.53 -4.90 -13.40
C PRO A 9 -10.97 -3.51 -13.09
N ILE A 10 -11.05 -2.57 -14.04
CA ILE A 10 -10.76 -1.15 -13.78
C ILE A 10 -11.73 -0.59 -12.73
N TRP A 11 -13.03 -0.89 -12.85
CA TRP A 11 -14.03 -0.46 -11.89
C TRP A 11 -13.93 -1.22 -10.57
N GLN A 12 -13.56 -2.50 -10.60
CA GLN A 12 -13.28 -3.27 -9.38
C GLN A 12 -12.10 -2.66 -8.61
N ALA A 13 -10.99 -2.38 -9.30
CA ALA A 13 -9.81 -1.73 -8.73
C ALA A 13 -10.13 -0.33 -8.18
N PHE A 14 -10.92 0.46 -8.92
CA PHE A 14 -11.34 1.79 -8.50
C PHE A 14 -12.16 1.73 -7.22
N LEU A 15 -13.20 0.89 -7.16
CA LEU A 15 -14.03 0.71 -5.97
C LEU A 15 -13.23 0.17 -4.79
N ALA A 16 -12.32 -0.78 -5.02
CA ALA A 16 -11.44 -1.32 -3.99
C ALA A 16 -10.50 -0.25 -3.44
N THR A 17 -9.95 0.62 -4.29
CA THR A 17 -9.08 1.74 -3.86
C THR A 17 -9.88 2.84 -3.15
N CYS A 18 -11.12 3.12 -3.57
CA CYS A 18 -12.03 4.00 -2.83
C CYS A 18 -12.34 3.43 -1.44
N PHE A 19 -12.46 2.11 -1.32
CA PHE A 19 -12.62 1.44 -0.03
C PHE A 19 -11.39 1.63 0.85
N THR A 20 -10.17 1.36 0.37
CA THR A 20 -8.95 1.54 1.19
C THR A 20 -8.76 3.00 1.62
N TRP A 21 -9.02 3.95 0.72
CA TRP A 21 -9.04 5.37 1.02
C TRP A 21 -10.06 5.72 2.11
N PHE A 22 -11.29 5.20 2.00
CA PHE A 22 -12.34 5.44 2.98
C PHE A 22 -11.95 4.91 4.37
N VAL A 23 -11.31 3.74 4.44
CA VAL A 23 -10.85 3.20 5.71
C VAL A 23 -9.71 4.04 6.32
N THR A 24 -8.81 4.58 5.50
CA THR A 24 -7.82 5.59 5.95
C THR A 24 -8.51 6.82 6.56
N ALA A 25 -9.53 7.34 5.88
CA ALA A 25 -10.30 8.48 6.34
C ALA A 25 -11.06 8.19 7.65
N LEU A 26 -11.56 6.96 7.83
CA LEU A 26 -12.16 6.51 9.08
C LEU A 26 -11.14 6.48 10.22
N GLY A 27 -9.93 5.99 9.98
CA GLY A 27 -8.82 6.07 10.95
C GLY A 27 -8.54 7.50 11.37
N ALA A 28 -8.35 8.40 10.39
CA ALA A 28 -8.10 9.82 10.63
C ALA A 28 -9.25 10.52 11.39
N SER A 29 -10.49 10.07 11.21
CA SER A 29 -11.65 10.65 11.91
C SER A 29 -11.60 10.45 13.43
N LEU A 30 -10.79 9.53 13.95
CA LEU A 30 -10.64 9.32 15.39
C LEU A 30 -10.09 10.55 16.11
N VAL A 31 -9.42 11.47 15.41
CA VAL A 31 -8.97 12.75 15.96
C VAL A 31 -10.11 13.61 16.53
N PHE A 32 -11.34 13.43 16.06
CA PHE A 32 -12.52 14.15 16.57
C PHE A 32 -12.99 13.63 17.94
N PHE A 33 -12.64 12.39 18.28
CA PHE A 33 -13.05 11.73 19.53
C PHE A 33 -11.89 11.61 20.54
N PHE A 34 -10.67 11.39 20.04
CA PHE A 34 -9.49 11.13 20.85
C PHE A 34 -8.37 12.10 20.47
N LYS A 35 -7.94 12.94 21.43
CA LYS A 35 -6.81 13.87 21.24
C LYS A 35 -5.46 13.26 21.57
N ASN A 36 -5.43 12.21 22.38
CA ASN A 36 -4.23 11.50 22.78
C ASN A 36 -4.50 10.00 22.74
N VAL A 37 -3.77 9.27 21.92
CA VAL A 37 -3.81 7.80 21.85
C VAL A 37 -2.68 7.25 22.73
N ASN A 38 -2.95 6.18 23.47
CA ASN A 38 -1.90 5.52 24.26
C ASN A 38 -0.80 5.01 23.31
N LYS A 39 0.46 5.43 23.54
CA LYS A 39 1.59 5.05 22.69
C LYS A 39 1.75 3.54 22.52
N ARG A 40 1.51 2.73 23.57
CA ARG A 40 1.59 1.26 23.46
C ARG A 40 0.52 0.69 22.52
N PHE A 41 -0.66 1.31 22.51
CA PHE A 41 -1.73 0.92 21.62
C PHE A 41 -1.42 1.32 20.17
N LEU A 42 -0.90 2.54 19.96
CA LEU A 42 -0.43 3.00 18.65
C LEU A 42 0.71 2.13 18.10
N ASP A 43 1.71 1.79 18.92
CA ASP A 43 2.81 0.91 18.54
C ASP A 43 2.29 -0.50 18.16
N GLY A 44 1.28 -1.00 18.88
CA GLY A 44 0.61 -2.27 18.55
C GLY A 44 -0.18 -2.21 17.23
N MET A 45 -0.86 -1.10 16.97
CA MET A 45 -1.57 -0.81 15.73
C MET A 45 -0.63 -0.74 14.52
N LEU A 46 0.49 -0.01 14.65
CA LEU A 46 1.52 0.08 13.61
C LEU A 46 2.21 -1.27 13.39
N GLY A 47 2.44 -2.05 14.45
CA GLY A 47 2.97 -3.41 14.34
C GLY A 47 2.03 -4.36 13.61
N PHE A 48 0.72 -4.27 13.86
CA PHE A 48 -0.30 -4.99 13.09
C PHE A 48 -0.27 -4.59 11.61
N ALA A 49 -0.22 -3.29 11.32
CA ALA A 49 -0.18 -2.77 9.96
C ALA A 49 1.03 -3.29 9.18
N ALA A 50 2.22 -3.19 9.78
CA ALA A 50 3.45 -3.74 9.21
C ALA A 50 3.35 -5.26 8.95
N GLY A 51 2.75 -6.02 9.89
CA GLY A 51 2.52 -7.46 9.74
C GLY A 51 1.62 -7.80 8.55
N VAL A 52 0.51 -7.07 8.39
CA VAL A 52 -0.40 -7.24 7.25
C VAL A 52 0.31 -6.94 5.93
N MET A 53 1.12 -5.87 5.87
CA MET A 53 1.84 -5.51 4.65
C MET A 53 2.95 -6.51 4.27
N ILE A 54 3.65 -7.08 5.25
CA ILE A 54 4.62 -8.17 4.99
C ILE A 54 3.89 -9.40 4.44
N ALA A 55 2.77 -9.78 5.03
CA ALA A 55 1.99 -10.92 4.57
C ALA A 55 1.42 -10.69 3.16
N ALA A 56 0.82 -9.53 2.90
CA ALA A 56 0.30 -9.15 1.59
C ALA A 56 1.40 -9.16 0.52
N SER A 57 2.59 -8.61 0.84
CA SER A 57 3.73 -8.58 -0.07
C SER A 57 4.15 -9.98 -0.54
N PHE A 58 4.13 -10.97 0.35
CA PHE A 58 4.49 -12.34 0.00
C PHE A 58 3.32 -13.13 -0.62
N TRP A 59 2.22 -13.29 0.11
CA TRP A 59 1.13 -14.20 -0.28
C TRP A 59 0.23 -13.63 -1.38
N SER A 60 0.06 -12.31 -1.45
CA SER A 60 -0.86 -11.68 -2.41
C SER A 60 -0.16 -11.09 -3.63
N LEU A 61 1.15 -10.88 -3.58
CA LEU A 61 1.90 -10.26 -4.68
C LEU A 61 3.06 -11.14 -5.16
N LEU A 62 4.04 -11.46 -4.30
CA LEU A 62 5.26 -12.15 -4.72
C LEU A 62 5.00 -13.60 -5.17
N ALA A 63 4.31 -14.40 -4.36
CA ALA A 63 4.01 -15.80 -4.70
C ALA A 63 3.13 -15.89 -5.97
N PRO A 64 2.02 -15.14 -6.10
CA PRO A 64 1.25 -15.09 -7.33
C PRO A 64 2.08 -14.63 -8.54
N SER A 65 2.94 -13.62 -8.38
CA SER A 65 3.81 -13.16 -9.48
C SER A 65 4.76 -14.25 -9.98
N ILE A 66 5.27 -15.10 -9.10
CA ILE A 66 6.12 -16.23 -9.48
C ILE A 66 5.29 -17.31 -10.18
N GLU A 67 4.09 -17.62 -9.68
CA GLU A 67 3.18 -18.59 -10.29
C GLU A 67 2.78 -18.17 -11.71
N MET A 68 2.39 -16.91 -11.90
CA MET A 68 2.06 -16.34 -13.23
C MET A 68 3.25 -16.45 -14.19
N ALA A 69 4.48 -16.24 -13.71
CA ALA A 69 5.70 -16.32 -14.51
C ALA A 69 6.08 -17.76 -14.92
N GLN A 70 5.48 -18.81 -14.35
CA GLN A 70 5.75 -20.19 -14.76
C GLN A 70 5.33 -20.49 -16.20
N GLN A 71 4.40 -19.70 -16.74
CA GLN A 71 3.94 -19.83 -18.13
C GLN A 71 4.88 -19.14 -19.15
N SER A 72 5.94 -18.47 -18.66
CA SER A 72 6.89 -17.73 -19.49
C SER A 72 8.11 -18.58 -19.90
N ASN A 73 8.81 -18.18 -20.96
CA ASN A 73 10.05 -18.83 -21.42
C ASN A 73 11.30 -18.51 -20.57
N VAL A 74 11.12 -17.87 -19.42
CA VAL A 74 12.19 -17.46 -18.50
C VAL A 74 11.99 -18.10 -17.13
N PRO A 75 13.03 -18.25 -16.30
CA PRO A 75 12.85 -18.76 -14.94
C PRO A 75 11.80 -17.96 -14.16
N ALA A 76 10.84 -18.64 -13.55
CA ALA A 76 9.67 -18.02 -12.92
C ALA A 76 10.01 -16.97 -11.83
N TRP A 77 11.14 -17.15 -11.13
CA TRP A 77 11.60 -16.20 -10.12
C TRP A 77 12.15 -14.89 -10.71
N LEU A 78 12.57 -14.89 -11.98
CA LEU A 78 13.31 -13.79 -12.58
C LEU A 78 12.45 -12.53 -12.76
N PRO A 79 11.23 -12.58 -13.35
CA PRO A 79 10.37 -11.40 -13.47
C PRO A 79 10.01 -10.81 -12.10
N ALA A 80 9.67 -11.67 -11.13
CA ALA A 80 9.35 -11.25 -9.76
C ALA A 80 10.55 -10.57 -9.07
N ALA A 81 11.76 -11.14 -9.20
CA ALA A 81 12.97 -10.58 -8.61
C ALA A 81 13.35 -9.23 -9.24
N VAL A 82 13.27 -9.13 -10.57
CA VAL A 82 13.54 -7.88 -11.29
C VAL A 82 12.51 -6.81 -10.91
N GLY A 83 11.22 -7.15 -10.89
CA GLY A 83 10.15 -6.24 -10.47
C GLY A 83 10.33 -5.76 -9.02
N PHE A 84 10.68 -6.67 -8.10
CA PHE A 84 10.95 -6.34 -6.71
C PHE A 84 12.14 -5.39 -6.55
N ILE A 85 13.27 -5.66 -7.22
CA ILE A 85 14.46 -4.81 -7.18
C ILE A 85 14.17 -3.44 -7.80
N LEU A 86 13.51 -3.39 -8.96
CA LEU A 86 13.16 -2.13 -9.62
C LEU A 86 12.18 -1.31 -8.77
N GLY A 87 11.18 -1.95 -8.16
CA GLY A 87 10.25 -1.30 -7.24
C GLY A 87 10.95 -0.75 -5.99
N GLY A 88 11.86 -1.53 -5.40
CA GLY A 88 12.67 -1.09 -4.25
C GLY A 88 13.59 0.08 -4.60
N LEU A 89 14.27 0.02 -5.74
CA LEU A 89 15.11 1.12 -6.24
C LEU A 89 14.28 2.37 -6.55
N PHE A 90 13.09 2.20 -7.12
CA PHE A 90 12.16 3.29 -7.37
C PHE A 90 11.76 3.99 -6.06
N LEU A 91 11.31 3.23 -5.06
CA LEU A 91 10.95 3.81 -3.76
C LEU A 91 12.13 4.44 -3.04
N TRP A 92 13.31 3.82 -3.10
CA TRP A 92 14.54 4.39 -2.55
C TRP A 92 14.93 5.72 -3.23
N ALA A 93 14.80 5.80 -4.55
CA ALA A 93 15.07 7.04 -5.29
C ALA A 93 14.06 8.14 -4.93
N VAL A 94 12.77 7.78 -4.84
CA VAL A 94 11.69 8.69 -4.45
C VAL A 94 11.92 9.23 -3.03
N ASP A 95 12.27 8.36 -2.08
CA ASP A 95 12.63 8.71 -0.70
C ASP A 95 13.79 9.72 -0.64
N LYS A 96 14.84 9.49 -1.43
CA LYS A 96 16.03 10.36 -1.46
C LYS A 96 15.80 11.71 -2.12
N ILE A 97 14.86 11.80 -3.05
CA ILE A 97 14.57 13.04 -3.78
C ILE A 97 13.54 13.88 -3.03
N LEU A 98 12.48 13.26 -2.53
CA LEU A 98 11.33 14.01 -2.04
C LEU A 98 11.55 14.54 -0.62
N PRO A 99 11.30 15.84 -0.38
CA PRO A 99 11.39 16.43 0.95
C PRO A 99 10.29 15.86 1.83
N HIS A 100 10.65 15.06 2.82
CA HIS A 100 9.66 14.44 3.70
C HIS A 100 10.16 14.40 5.15
N LEU A 101 9.21 14.26 6.08
CA LEU A 101 9.48 14.22 7.51
C LEU A 101 8.72 13.05 8.14
N HIS A 102 9.43 12.21 8.89
CA HIS A 102 8.80 11.14 9.65
C HIS A 102 8.08 11.66 10.90
N VAL A 103 6.97 11.02 11.26
CA VAL A 103 6.17 11.38 12.43
C VAL A 103 7.04 11.34 13.69
N GLY A 104 6.98 12.39 14.50
CA GLY A 104 7.75 12.50 15.75
C GLY A 104 9.19 13.01 15.61
N PHE A 105 9.69 13.23 14.39
CA PHE A 105 11.03 13.79 14.17
C PHE A 105 11.04 15.34 14.13
N PRO A 106 12.14 15.98 14.56
CA PRO A 106 12.32 17.43 14.46
C PRO A 106 12.70 17.84 13.01
N LEU A 107 12.43 19.09 12.63
CA LEU A 107 12.56 19.60 11.25
C LEU A 107 13.99 19.50 10.71
N GLU A 108 15.00 19.53 11.57
CA GLU A 108 16.41 19.38 11.20
C GLU A 108 16.74 17.98 10.67
N LYS A 109 15.87 17.00 10.93
CA LYS A 109 15.95 15.63 10.42
C LYS A 109 15.04 15.38 9.21
N ALA A 110 14.55 16.43 8.55
CA ALA A 110 13.85 16.27 7.28
C ALA A 110 14.79 15.66 6.22
N GLU A 111 14.34 14.60 5.55
CA GLU A 111 15.07 13.93 4.49
C GLU A 111 14.72 14.54 3.12
N GLY A 112 15.49 14.18 2.09
CA GLY A 112 15.32 14.70 0.73
C GLY A 112 15.90 16.10 0.51
N VAL A 113 15.43 16.78 -0.54
CA VAL A 113 15.89 18.14 -0.89
C VAL A 113 15.46 19.13 0.20
N LYS A 114 16.36 20.02 0.65
CA LYS A 114 16.01 21.02 1.66
C LYS A 114 14.94 21.98 1.13
N THR A 115 13.83 22.11 1.85
CA THR A 115 12.74 23.05 1.51
C THR A 115 12.35 23.93 2.69
N LYS A 116 11.62 25.01 2.39
CA LYS A 116 10.98 25.88 3.40
C LYS A 116 9.52 25.47 3.68
N TRP A 117 9.12 24.26 3.31
CA TRP A 117 7.73 23.83 3.43
C TRP A 117 7.32 23.60 4.88
N GLN A 118 6.03 23.79 5.17
CA GLN A 118 5.50 23.54 6.50
C GLN A 118 5.53 22.05 6.82
N LYS A 119 5.71 21.71 8.11
CA LYS A 119 5.73 20.33 8.61
C LYS A 119 4.51 19.51 8.17
N SER A 120 3.32 20.12 8.14
CA SER A 120 2.09 19.48 7.67
C SER A 120 2.19 19.02 6.21
N ILE A 121 2.77 19.84 5.33
CA ILE A 121 2.95 19.51 3.91
C ILE A 121 3.93 18.33 3.76
N LEU A 122 5.04 18.35 4.51
CA LEU A 122 6.03 17.28 4.49
C LEU A 122 5.45 15.95 4.98
N LEU A 123 4.57 15.98 5.99
CA LEU A 123 3.88 14.79 6.50
C LEU A 123 2.84 14.26 5.49
N VAL A 124 2.03 15.13 4.89
CA VAL A 124 1.06 14.72 3.87
C VAL A 124 1.78 14.11 2.67
N LEU A 125 2.91 14.70 2.24
CA LEU A 125 3.71 14.13 1.17
C LEU A 125 4.26 12.75 1.54
N ALA A 126 4.82 12.60 2.75
CA ALA A 126 5.34 11.31 3.23
C ALA A 126 4.27 10.21 3.17
N ILE A 127 3.07 10.48 3.72
CA ILE A 127 1.96 9.53 3.74
C ILE A 127 1.48 9.22 2.32
N THR A 128 1.37 10.25 1.47
CA THR A 128 0.95 10.07 0.06
C THR A 128 1.88 9.11 -0.67
N LEU A 129 3.20 9.21 -0.45
CA LEU A 129 4.18 8.35 -1.09
C LEU A 129 4.09 6.90 -0.64
N HIS A 130 3.71 6.64 0.60
CA HIS A 130 3.49 5.29 1.12
C HIS A 130 2.21 4.67 0.55
N ASN A 131 1.16 5.48 0.36
CA ASN A 131 -0.11 5.02 -0.19
C ASN A 131 -0.07 4.72 -1.71
N ILE A 132 0.91 5.25 -2.45
CA ILE A 132 1.06 4.98 -3.89
C ILE A 132 1.31 3.48 -4.15
N PRO A 133 2.32 2.82 -3.52
CA PRO A 133 2.51 1.38 -3.61
C PRO A 133 1.28 0.55 -3.26
N GLU A 134 0.52 0.94 -2.24
CA GLU A 134 -0.68 0.23 -1.81
C GLU A 134 -1.79 0.29 -2.87
N GLY A 135 -2.06 1.49 -3.38
CA GLY A 135 -3.00 1.68 -4.48
C GLY A 135 -2.58 0.92 -5.74
N LEU A 136 -1.28 0.91 -6.05
CA LEU A 136 -0.74 0.14 -7.17
C LEU A 136 -0.92 -1.37 -6.96
N ALA A 137 -0.69 -1.88 -5.75
CA ALA A 137 -0.87 -3.29 -5.42
C ALA A 137 -2.32 -3.75 -5.64
N VAL A 138 -3.29 -2.95 -5.18
CA VAL A 138 -4.72 -3.20 -5.46
C VAL A 138 -4.99 -3.19 -6.96
N GLY A 139 -4.48 -2.18 -7.68
CA GLY A 139 -4.65 -2.06 -9.13
C GLY A 139 -4.10 -3.25 -9.91
N VAL A 140 -2.88 -3.71 -9.56
CA VAL A 140 -2.24 -4.88 -10.19
C VAL A 140 -3.01 -6.16 -9.91
N ALA A 141 -3.48 -6.37 -8.68
CA ALA A 141 -4.21 -7.59 -8.32
C ALA A 141 -5.54 -7.73 -9.08
N PHE A 142 -6.29 -6.64 -9.23
CA PHE A 142 -7.51 -6.64 -10.05
C PHE A 142 -7.19 -6.69 -11.55
N GLY A 143 -6.15 -5.98 -12.01
CA GLY A 143 -5.72 -6.02 -13.41
C GLY A 143 -5.29 -7.42 -13.88
N ALA A 144 -4.66 -8.20 -12.99
CA ALA A 144 -4.24 -9.57 -13.27
C ALA A 144 -5.41 -10.49 -13.65
N LEU A 145 -6.64 -10.21 -13.21
CA LEU A 145 -7.83 -11.02 -13.50
C LEU A 145 -8.16 -11.13 -15.01
N GLN A 146 -7.66 -10.21 -15.84
CA GLN A 146 -7.84 -10.25 -17.30
C GLN A 146 -6.65 -10.85 -18.04
N VAL A 147 -5.49 -10.92 -17.39
CA VAL A 147 -4.22 -11.26 -18.02
C VAL A 147 -3.82 -12.70 -17.70
N ASP A 148 -4.18 -13.20 -16.52
CA ASP A 148 -3.78 -14.54 -16.07
C ASP A 148 -4.95 -15.28 -15.41
N SER A 149 -5.18 -16.52 -15.84
CA SER A 149 -6.24 -17.39 -15.31
C SER A 149 -5.98 -17.88 -13.87
N SER A 150 -4.74 -17.78 -13.38
CA SER A 150 -4.40 -18.10 -12.00
C SER A 150 -4.80 -16.99 -11.02
N ALA A 151 -5.00 -15.76 -11.51
CA ALA A 151 -5.45 -14.65 -10.68
C ALA A 151 -6.93 -14.85 -10.29
N THR A 152 -7.23 -14.71 -8.99
CA THR A 152 -8.58 -14.91 -8.48
C THR A 152 -9.18 -13.63 -7.93
N LEU A 153 -10.47 -13.40 -8.21
CA LEU A 153 -11.21 -12.27 -7.65
C LEU A 153 -11.15 -12.27 -6.11
N ALA A 154 -11.20 -13.47 -5.51
CA ALA A 154 -11.08 -13.64 -4.07
C ALA A 154 -9.72 -13.15 -3.54
N GLY A 155 -8.62 -13.45 -4.24
CA GLY A 155 -7.28 -12.97 -3.88
C GLY A 155 -7.16 -11.44 -3.97
N ALA A 156 -7.70 -10.83 -5.04
CA ALA A 156 -7.71 -9.38 -5.21
C ALA A 156 -8.54 -8.68 -4.11
N ILE A 157 -9.71 -9.22 -3.77
CA ILE A 157 -10.54 -8.72 -2.67
C ILE A 157 -9.83 -8.89 -1.33
N ALA A 158 -9.20 -10.04 -1.08
CA ALA A 158 -8.46 -10.29 0.16
C ALA A 158 -7.30 -9.31 0.33
N LEU A 159 -6.57 -9.00 -0.74
CA LEU A 159 -5.53 -7.97 -0.72
C LEU A 159 -6.12 -6.59 -0.39
N ALA A 160 -7.19 -6.17 -1.07
CA ALA A 160 -7.83 -4.89 -0.81
C ALA A 160 -8.39 -4.76 0.61
N ILE A 161 -8.93 -5.84 1.18
CA ILE A 161 -9.37 -5.89 2.58
C ILE A 161 -8.16 -5.80 3.52
N GLY A 162 -7.10 -6.56 3.27
CA GLY A 162 -5.87 -6.51 4.06
C GLY A 162 -5.29 -5.10 4.11
N ILE A 163 -5.15 -4.46 2.95
CA ILE A 163 -4.73 -3.06 2.84
C ILE A 163 -5.72 -2.17 3.62
N GLY A 164 -7.03 -2.23 3.34
CA GLY A 164 -8.01 -1.44 4.08
C GLY A 164 -7.89 -1.56 5.61
N LEU A 165 -7.71 -2.77 6.14
CA LEU A 165 -7.55 -3.01 7.58
C LEU A 165 -6.29 -2.37 8.17
N GLN A 166 -5.18 -2.31 7.41
CA GLN A 166 -3.95 -1.68 7.86
C GLN A 166 -3.98 -0.15 7.69
N ASN A 167 -4.72 0.36 6.70
CA ASN A 167 -4.88 1.80 6.49
C ASN A 167 -5.63 2.50 7.63
N PHE A 168 -6.49 1.78 8.38
CA PHE A 168 -7.15 2.35 9.55
C PHE A 168 -6.13 2.79 10.63
N PRO A 169 -5.25 1.90 11.15
CA PRO A 169 -4.23 2.29 12.11
C PRO A 169 -3.16 3.24 11.55
N GLU A 170 -2.93 3.25 10.25
CA GLU A 170 -2.04 4.24 9.62
C GLU A 170 -2.65 5.66 9.61
N GLY A 171 -3.99 5.75 9.50
CA GLY A 171 -4.70 7.02 9.48
C GLY A 171 -4.86 7.70 10.84
N THR A 172 -4.71 6.97 11.96
CA THR A 172 -4.94 7.47 13.34
C THR A 172 -3.78 8.25 13.94
#